data_AF-A0A192A759-F1
#
_entry.id   AF-A0A192A759-F1
#
_cell.length_a   1.000
_cell.length_b   1.000
_cell.length_c   1.000
_cell.angle_alpha   90.00
_cell.angle_beta   90.00
_cell.angle_gamma   90.00
#
_symmetry.space_group_name_H-M   'P 1'
#
loop_
_entity.id
_entity.type
_entity.pdbx_description
1 polymer ?
#
loop_
_entity_poly.entity_id
_entity_poly.type
_entity_poly.pdbx_seq_one_letter_code
_entity_poly.pdbx_strand_id
1 'polypeptide(L)'
;MLLAAASLVPCAALAQQPSMEERLRTQLRATTTQLQQAQAQLAQLQASGGANAPTSDTAKKELADLRAQLEAERVRTRQLSEGSAAAHREAQTVAEKANTQITQLRAAYDELLRRARASEAERQKLTTASTTQQNALQQCEAKNAKLYAVGQEVLTAYESMDVSTVIAARQPFATKSRVKYEQIAQEYGDKLYEGRFDPRAVTAPTPASAPEASAPHAEAPKAP
;
A
#
# COMPACT_ATOMS: atom_id res chain seq x y z
N MET A 1 -45.66 -24.16 4.28
CA MET A 1 -44.81 -24.19 5.49
C MET A 1 -44.35 -22.76 5.75
N LEU A 2 -45.14 -22.00 6.49
CA LEU A 2 -45.06 -21.77 7.93
C LEU A 2 -43.81 -20.98 8.35
N LEU A 3 -44.11 -19.81 8.93
CA LEU A 3 -43.24 -18.79 9.52
C LEU A 3 -42.09 -19.32 10.39
N ALA A 4 -40.96 -18.61 10.37
CA ALA A 4 -40.21 -18.31 11.59
C ALA A 4 -39.45 -16.97 11.43
N ALA A 5 -40.09 -15.90 11.88
CA ALA A 5 -39.46 -14.66 12.30
C ALA A 5 -38.85 -14.84 13.69
N ALA A 6 -37.65 -14.32 13.92
CA ALA A 6 -37.07 -13.87 15.19
C ALA A 6 -35.55 -13.82 15.01
N SER A 7 -34.79 -12.80 15.36
CA SER A 7 -35.05 -11.50 15.98
C SER A 7 -33.67 -10.86 16.05
N LEU A 8 -33.52 -9.62 15.56
CA LEU A 8 -32.43 -8.76 16.02
C LEU A 8 -32.58 -8.62 17.54
N VAL A 9 -31.64 -9.17 18.31
CA VAL A 9 -31.51 -8.86 19.73
C VAL A 9 -30.51 -7.72 19.86
N PRO A 10 -30.93 -6.55 20.39
CA PRO A 10 -30.03 -5.44 20.65
C PRO A 10 -29.17 -5.79 21.86
N CYS A 11 -27.85 -5.85 21.67
CA CYS A 11 -26.90 -5.79 22.78
C CYS A 11 -26.75 -4.33 23.24
N ALA A 12 -27.86 -3.76 23.72
CA ALA A 12 -27.91 -2.42 24.32
C ALA A 12 -28.60 -2.55 25.68
N ALA A 13 -27.99 -3.35 26.54
CA ALA A 13 -28.23 -3.33 27.97
C ALA A 13 -26.95 -3.82 28.65
N LEU A 14 -25.85 -3.08 28.49
CA LEU A 14 -24.93 -2.95 29.61
C LEU A 14 -25.75 -2.26 30.70
N ALA A 15 -26.42 -3.07 31.50
CA ALA A 15 -26.88 -2.65 32.80
C ALA A 15 -25.67 -1.99 33.46
N GLN A 16 -25.74 -0.67 33.68
CA GLN A 16 -25.07 -0.04 34.81
C GLN A 16 -25.56 -0.75 36.08
N GLN A 17 -25.04 -1.95 36.32
CA GLN A 17 -24.90 -2.43 37.67
C GLN A 17 -24.05 -1.34 38.33
N PRO A 18 -24.53 -0.68 39.40
CA PRO A 18 -23.66 0.18 40.18
C PRO A 18 -22.41 -0.63 40.44
N SER A 19 -21.26 -0.07 40.08
CA SER A 19 -19.99 -0.78 40.22
C SER A 19 -19.93 -1.31 41.65
N MET A 20 -19.31 -2.48 41.87
CA MET A 20 -19.22 -3.05 43.23
C MET A 20 -18.68 -2.00 44.23
N GLU A 21 -17.82 -1.09 43.76
CA GLU A 21 -17.31 0.08 44.47
C GLU A 21 -18.40 1.09 44.89
N GLU A 22 -19.38 1.33 44.03
CA GLU A 22 -20.50 2.26 44.27
C GLU A 22 -21.52 1.68 45.26
N ARG A 23 -21.77 0.36 45.21
CA ARG A 23 -22.52 -0.34 46.25
C ARG A 23 -21.81 -0.27 47.61
N LEU A 24 -20.50 -0.55 47.63
CA LEU A 24 -19.68 -0.49 48.85
C LEU A 24 -19.63 0.92 49.44
N ARG A 25 -19.45 1.96 48.62
CA ARG A 25 -19.53 3.37 49.07
C ARG A 25 -20.87 3.71 49.71
N THR A 26 -21.96 3.22 49.11
CA THR A 26 -23.31 3.45 49.63
C THR A 26 -23.50 2.74 50.98
N GLN A 27 -23.00 1.50 51.11
CA GLN A 27 -22.98 0.75 52.37
C GLN A 27 -22.15 1.45 53.46
N LEU A 28 -20.96 1.97 53.12
CA LEU A 28 -20.06 2.65 54.05
C LEU A 28 -20.67 3.96 54.57
N ARG A 29 -21.39 4.70 53.72
CA ARG A 29 -22.17 5.88 54.14
C ARG A 29 -23.31 5.49 55.08
N ALA A 30 -24.06 4.44 54.76
CA ALA A 30 -25.17 3.95 55.59
C ALA A 30 -24.70 3.52 57.00
N THR A 31 -23.61 2.76 57.10
CA THR A 31 -23.05 2.34 58.39
C THR A 31 -22.49 3.51 59.19
N THR A 32 -21.89 4.52 58.52
CA THR A 32 -21.41 5.74 59.17
C THR A 32 -22.56 6.57 59.76
N THR A 33 -23.66 6.71 59.02
CA THR A 33 -24.87 7.39 59.52
C THR A 33 -25.52 6.65 60.69
N GLN A 34 -25.53 5.31 60.65
CA GLN A 34 -26.06 4.48 61.73
C GLN A 34 -25.23 4.61 63.02
N LEU A 35 -23.90 4.74 62.89
CA LEU A 35 -23.00 4.97 64.01
C LEU A 35 -23.20 6.36 64.65
N GLN A 36 -23.40 7.40 63.84
CA GLN A 36 -23.74 8.74 64.35
C GLN A 36 -25.08 8.75 65.09
N GLN A 37 -26.10 8.06 64.57
CA GLN A 37 -27.40 7.92 65.23
C GLN A 37 -27.29 7.18 66.56
N ALA A 38 -26.55 6.07 66.61
CA ALA A 38 -26.33 5.32 67.85
C ALA A 38 -25.57 6.14 68.90
N GLN A 39 -24.57 6.93 68.50
CA GLN A 39 -23.86 7.86 69.40
C GLN A 39 -24.78 8.97 69.94
N ALA A 40 -25.63 9.55 69.08
CA ALA A 40 -26.59 10.57 69.51
C ALA A 40 -27.61 10.00 70.50
N GLN A 41 -28.12 8.79 70.28
CA GLN A 41 -29.00 8.10 71.22
C GLN A 41 -28.31 7.81 72.56
N LEU A 42 -27.03 7.43 72.55
CA LEU A 42 -26.25 7.21 73.77
C LEU A 42 -26.05 8.50 74.57
N ALA A 43 -25.74 9.62 73.90
CA ALA A 43 -25.63 10.93 74.54
C ALA A 43 -26.96 11.40 75.13
N GLN A 44 -28.07 11.16 74.42
CA GLN A 44 -29.44 11.43 74.89
C GLN A 44 -29.78 10.62 76.14
N LEU A 45 -29.44 9.33 76.16
CA LEU A 45 -29.69 8.42 77.29
C LEU A 45 -28.84 8.76 78.52
N GLN A 46 -27.58 9.16 78.31
CA GLN A 46 -26.70 9.64 79.37
C GLN A 46 -27.20 10.96 79.99
N ALA A 47 -27.73 11.88 79.16
CA ALA A 47 -28.33 13.12 79.62
C ALA A 47 -29.65 12.90 80.40
N SER A 48 -30.40 11.82 80.11
CA SER A 48 -31.64 11.47 80.83
C SER A 48 -31.45 10.75 82.17
N GLY A 49 -30.20 10.57 82.64
CA GLY A 49 -29.89 10.12 84.00
C GLY A 49 -30.10 8.61 84.24
N GLY A 50 -29.05 7.81 83.99
CA GLY A 50 -28.60 6.63 84.77
C GLY A 50 -29.53 5.47 85.16
N ALA A 51 -30.85 5.52 84.94
CA ALA A 51 -31.79 4.55 85.50
C ALA A 51 -31.84 3.19 84.76
N ASN A 52 -31.28 3.11 83.53
CA ASN A 52 -31.24 1.88 82.74
C ASN A 52 -29.79 1.41 82.52
N ALA A 53 -29.18 0.83 83.56
CA ALA A 53 -27.83 0.25 83.50
C ALA A 53 -27.63 -0.87 82.45
N PRO A 54 -28.55 -1.84 82.26
CA PRO A 54 -28.33 -2.93 81.29
C PRO A 54 -28.35 -2.47 79.83
N THR A 55 -29.09 -1.40 79.49
CA THR A 55 -29.17 -0.86 78.11
C THR A 55 -27.94 -0.02 77.72
N SER A 56 -27.20 0.51 78.70
CA SER A 56 -25.95 1.25 78.48
C SER A 56 -24.84 0.32 78.00
N ASP A 57 -24.72 -0.87 78.59
CA ASP A 57 -23.67 -1.82 78.23
C ASP A 57 -23.97 -2.57 76.91
N THR A 58 -25.24 -2.79 76.56
CA THR A 58 -25.60 -3.28 75.21
C THR A 58 -25.28 -2.25 74.13
N ALA A 59 -25.63 -0.98 74.35
CA ALA A 59 -25.33 0.10 73.40
C ALA A 59 -23.81 0.33 73.21
N LYS A 60 -23.00 0.19 74.27
CA LYS A 60 -21.53 0.25 74.16
C LYS A 60 -20.96 -0.89 73.32
N LYS A 61 -21.49 -2.12 73.46
CA LYS A 61 -21.08 -3.27 72.66
C LYS A 61 -21.44 -3.08 71.19
N GLU A 62 -22.66 -2.63 70.89
CA GLU A 62 -23.10 -2.32 69.53
C GLU A 62 -22.22 -1.25 68.87
N LEU A 63 -21.80 -0.21 69.61
CA LEU A 63 -20.85 0.78 69.10
C LEU A 63 -19.45 0.21 68.83
N ALA A 64 -18.99 -0.74 69.64
CA ALA A 64 -17.71 -1.40 69.42
C ALA A 64 -17.77 -2.28 68.16
N ASP A 65 -18.85 -3.04 67.98
CA ASP A 65 -19.08 -3.89 66.81
C ASP A 65 -19.24 -3.05 65.52
N LEU A 66 -20.02 -1.97 65.56
CA LEU A 66 -20.17 -1.05 64.44
C LEU A 66 -18.84 -0.36 64.06
N ARG A 67 -18.01 0.00 65.05
CA ARG A 67 -16.66 0.54 64.78
C ARG A 67 -15.77 -0.50 64.13
N ALA A 68 -15.79 -1.74 64.60
CA ALA A 68 -15.02 -2.83 64.01
C ALA A 68 -15.45 -3.10 62.55
N GLN A 69 -16.76 -3.09 62.28
CA GLN A 69 -17.31 -3.25 60.92
C GLN A 69 -16.90 -2.10 59.99
N LEU A 70 -16.88 -0.86 60.49
CA LEU A 70 -16.49 0.31 59.71
C LEU A 70 -15.01 0.31 59.33
N GLU A 71 -14.13 -0.11 60.23
CA GLU A 71 -12.70 -0.28 59.91
C GLU A 71 -12.47 -1.44 58.93
N ALA A 72 -13.20 -2.56 59.09
CA ALA A 72 -13.15 -3.67 58.13
C ALA A 72 -13.59 -3.24 56.73
N GLU A 73 -14.70 -2.51 56.60
CA GLU A 73 -15.17 -1.98 55.31
C GLU A 73 -14.23 -0.91 54.72
N ARG A 74 -13.60 -0.09 55.55
CA ARG A 74 -12.56 0.86 55.11
C ARG A 74 -11.34 0.17 54.53
N VAL A 75 -10.87 -0.90 55.18
CA VAL A 75 -9.74 -1.70 54.68
C VAL A 75 -10.12 -2.39 53.38
N ARG A 76 -11.31 -3.00 53.32
CA ARG A 76 -11.83 -3.64 52.11
C ARG A 76 -11.97 -2.67 50.93
N THR A 77 -12.48 -1.47 51.17
CA THR A 77 -12.61 -0.43 50.15
C THR A 77 -11.24 0.02 49.65
N ARG A 78 -10.26 0.22 50.55
CA ARG A 78 -8.89 0.56 50.15
C ARG A 78 -8.27 -0.52 49.27
N GLN A 79 -8.33 -1.78 49.70
CA GLN A 79 -7.80 -2.91 48.93
C GLN A 79 -8.44 -3.03 47.54
N LEU A 80 -9.76 -2.83 47.43
CA LEU A 80 -10.45 -2.81 46.14
C LEU A 80 -10.05 -1.63 45.26
N SER A 81 -9.88 -0.44 45.83
CA SER A 81 -9.45 0.75 45.08
C SER A 81 -8.00 0.64 44.59
N GLU A 82 -7.12 0.03 45.39
CA GLU A 82 -5.74 -0.24 45.00
C GLU A 82 -5.69 -1.34 43.92
N GLY A 83 -6.50 -2.39 44.07
CA GLY A 83 -6.65 -3.45 43.07
C GLY A 83 -7.22 -2.93 41.74
N SER A 84 -8.24 -2.07 41.77
CA SER A 84 -8.81 -1.47 40.55
C SER A 84 -7.84 -0.52 39.88
N ALA A 85 -7.12 0.31 40.64
CA ALA A 85 -6.09 1.19 40.11
C ALA A 85 -4.93 0.40 39.46
N ALA A 86 -4.51 -0.71 40.07
CA ALA A 86 -3.51 -1.61 39.50
C ALA A 86 -4.01 -2.26 38.20
N ALA A 87 -5.23 -2.80 38.19
CA ALA A 87 -5.84 -3.39 37.01
C ALA A 87 -6.00 -2.37 35.86
N HIS A 88 -6.38 -1.13 36.17
CA HIS A 88 -6.49 -0.07 35.18
C HIS A 88 -5.12 0.30 34.57
N ARG A 89 -4.06 0.39 35.39
CA ARG A 89 -2.70 0.64 34.90
C ARG A 89 -2.19 -0.50 34.03
N GLU A 90 -2.48 -1.74 34.40
CA GLU A 90 -2.12 -2.91 33.59
C GLU A 90 -2.87 -2.91 32.26
N ALA A 91 -4.19 -2.66 32.28
CA ALA A 91 -5.00 -2.55 31.06
C ALA A 91 -4.51 -1.42 30.13
N GLN A 92 -4.14 -0.27 30.68
CA GLN A 92 -3.54 0.84 29.92
C GLN A 92 -2.19 0.43 29.31
N THR A 93 -1.32 -0.22 30.09
CA THR A 93 -0.01 -0.70 29.61
C THR A 93 -0.18 -1.72 28.48
N VAL A 94 -1.14 -2.65 28.60
CA VAL A 94 -1.44 -3.63 27.56
C VAL A 94 -2.02 -2.96 26.32
N ALA A 95 -2.92 -1.99 26.48
CA ALA A 95 -3.47 -1.22 25.37
C ALA A 95 -2.40 -0.40 24.63
N GLU A 96 -1.49 0.23 25.34
CA GLU A 96 -0.35 0.95 24.77
C GLU A 96 0.61 0.02 24.02
N LYS A 97 0.93 -1.15 24.60
CA LYS A 97 1.73 -2.18 23.92
C LYS A 97 1.03 -2.70 22.66
N ALA A 98 -0.27 -2.95 22.71
CA ALA A 98 -1.03 -3.36 21.54
C ALA A 98 -1.04 -2.27 20.46
N ASN A 99 -1.24 -1.01 20.83
CA ASN A 99 -1.21 0.12 19.89
C ASN A 99 0.17 0.33 19.26
N THR A 100 1.24 0.18 20.03
CA THR A 100 2.60 0.26 19.48
C THR A 100 2.87 -0.89 18.52
N GLN A 101 2.46 -2.13 18.83
CA GLN A 101 2.55 -3.26 17.91
C GLN A 101 1.75 -3.02 16.63
N ILE A 102 0.50 -2.57 16.72
CA ILE A 102 -0.33 -2.26 15.54
C ILE A 102 0.34 -1.21 14.66
N THR A 103 0.92 -0.16 15.27
CA THR A 103 1.62 0.89 14.55
C THR A 103 2.89 0.35 13.86
N GLN A 104 3.65 -0.50 14.54
CA GLN A 104 4.83 -1.17 13.96
C GLN A 104 4.45 -2.10 12.80
N LEU A 105 3.39 -2.89 12.94
CA LEU A 105 2.87 -3.75 11.88
C LEU A 105 2.42 -2.95 10.65
N ARG A 106 1.72 -1.83 10.86
CA ARG A 106 1.33 -0.92 9.78
C ARG A 106 2.57 -0.34 9.08
N ALA A 107 3.53 0.18 9.83
CA ALA A 107 4.75 0.74 9.27
C ALA A 107 5.56 -0.31 8.49
N ALA A 108 5.66 -1.54 8.99
CA ALA A 108 6.31 -2.65 8.31
C ALA A 108 5.58 -3.03 7.00
N TYR A 109 4.25 -3.02 7.02
CA TYR A 109 3.44 -3.28 5.83
C TYR A 109 3.60 -2.19 4.76
N ASP A 110 3.59 -0.92 5.16
CA ASP A 110 3.81 0.20 4.24
C ASP A 110 5.21 0.17 3.63
N GLU A 111 6.23 -0.16 4.42
CA GLU A 111 7.60 -0.34 3.94
C GLU A 111 7.72 -1.52 2.96
N LEU A 112 7.04 -2.63 3.24
CA LEU A 112 6.98 -3.77 2.32
C LEU A 112 6.30 -3.39 1.00
N LEU A 113 5.19 -2.67 1.06
CA LEU A 113 4.48 -2.20 -0.12
C LEU A 113 5.34 -1.24 -0.95
N ARG A 114 6.08 -0.33 -0.29
CA ARG A 114 7.02 0.58 -0.94
C ARG A 114 8.13 -0.20 -1.65
N ARG A 115 8.70 -1.22 -1.00
CA ARG A 115 9.73 -2.09 -1.59
C ARG A 115 9.20 -2.89 -2.78
N ALA A 116 8.00 -3.44 -2.67
CA ALA A 116 7.37 -4.18 -3.75
C ALA A 116 7.14 -3.28 -4.98
N ARG A 117 6.64 -2.06 -4.78
CA ARG A 117 6.46 -1.06 -5.86
C ARG A 117 7.80 -0.65 -6.48
N ALA A 118 8.83 -0.43 -5.67
CA ALA A 118 10.16 -0.08 -6.16
C ALA A 118 10.76 -1.22 -7.00
N SER A 119 10.66 -2.46 -6.52
CA SER A 119 11.11 -3.65 -7.24
C SER A 119 10.36 -3.86 -8.55
N GLU A 120 9.03 -3.65 -8.55
CA GLU A 120 8.23 -3.73 -9.78
C GLU A 120 8.61 -2.65 -10.79
N ALA A 121 8.83 -1.41 -10.34
CA ALA A 121 9.28 -0.33 -11.21
C ALA A 121 10.68 -0.60 -11.80
N GLU A 122 11.59 -1.20 -11.02
CA GLU A 122 12.90 -1.61 -11.49
C GLU A 122 12.80 -2.75 -12.50
N ARG A 123 11.96 -3.75 -12.24
CA ARG A 123 11.68 -4.84 -13.18
C ARG A 123 11.15 -4.32 -14.51
N GLN A 124 10.20 -3.37 -14.48
CA GLN A 124 9.66 -2.74 -15.68
C GLN A 124 10.75 -1.96 -16.45
N LYS A 125 11.58 -1.19 -15.74
CA LYS A 125 12.72 -0.48 -16.37
C LYS A 125 13.69 -1.44 -17.05
N LEU A 126 14.08 -2.52 -16.37
CA LEU A 126 14.98 -3.53 -16.92
C LEU A 126 14.36 -4.27 -18.10
N THR A 127 13.07 -4.59 -18.03
CA THR A 127 12.34 -5.25 -19.14
C THR A 127 12.28 -4.34 -20.37
N THR A 128 11.97 -3.06 -20.19
CA THR A 128 11.98 -2.08 -21.27
C THR A 128 13.39 -1.91 -21.85
N ALA A 129 14.42 -1.78 -21.01
CA ALA A 129 15.80 -1.65 -21.46
C ALA A 129 16.26 -2.89 -22.26
N SER A 130 15.93 -4.09 -21.77
CA SER A 130 16.24 -5.34 -22.46
C SER A 130 15.53 -5.44 -23.80
N THR A 131 14.24 -5.08 -23.85
CA THR A 131 13.46 -5.08 -25.11
C THR A 131 14.04 -4.10 -26.12
N THR A 132 14.38 -2.87 -25.68
CA THR A 132 15.04 -1.87 -26.55
C THR A 132 16.38 -2.38 -27.07
N GLN A 133 17.20 -3.00 -26.22
CA GLN A 133 18.48 -3.57 -26.65
C GLN A 133 18.29 -4.73 -27.64
N GLN A 134 17.31 -5.60 -27.41
CA GLN A 134 17.02 -6.71 -28.31
C GLN A 134 16.54 -6.21 -29.68
N ASN A 135 15.68 -5.19 -29.71
CA ASN A 135 15.28 -4.52 -30.94
C ASN A 135 16.48 -3.87 -31.66
N ALA A 136 17.41 -3.26 -30.92
CA ALA A 136 18.62 -2.67 -31.50
C ALA A 136 19.51 -3.73 -32.15
N LEU A 137 19.68 -4.89 -31.51
CA LEU A 137 20.46 -6.00 -32.04
C LEU A 137 19.81 -6.55 -33.31
N GLN A 138 18.49 -6.81 -33.30
CA GLN A 138 17.77 -7.29 -34.49
C GLN A 138 17.87 -6.31 -35.66
N GLN A 139 17.73 -5.00 -35.41
CA GLN A 139 17.91 -3.99 -36.46
C GLN A 139 19.35 -3.92 -36.96
N CYS A 140 20.33 -4.07 -36.08
CA CYS A 140 21.75 -4.12 -36.46
C CYS A 140 22.06 -5.35 -37.32
N GLU A 141 21.57 -6.52 -36.93
CA GLU A 141 21.71 -7.77 -37.69
C GLU A 141 21.06 -7.67 -39.08
N ALA A 142 19.83 -7.16 -39.16
CA ALA A 142 19.14 -6.96 -40.43
C ALA A 142 19.90 -5.98 -41.35
N LYS A 143 20.40 -4.87 -40.79
CA LYS A 143 21.19 -3.89 -41.52
C LYS A 143 22.56 -4.44 -41.95
N ASN A 144 23.21 -5.23 -41.10
CA ASN A 144 24.46 -5.90 -41.43
C ASN A 144 24.27 -6.87 -42.60
N ALA A 145 23.20 -7.69 -42.56
CA ALA A 145 22.84 -8.58 -43.67
C ALA A 145 22.57 -7.80 -44.97
N LYS A 146 21.84 -6.67 -44.91
CA LYS A 146 21.60 -5.80 -46.08
C LYS A 146 22.93 -5.25 -46.63
N LEU A 147 23.80 -4.73 -45.77
CA LEU A 147 25.11 -4.20 -46.19
C LEU A 147 26.00 -5.28 -46.80
N TYR A 148 25.98 -6.50 -46.26
CA TYR A 148 26.71 -7.63 -46.80
C TYR A 148 26.20 -8.03 -48.19
N ALA A 149 24.88 -8.10 -48.38
CA ALA A 149 24.26 -8.37 -49.68
C ALA A 149 24.62 -7.30 -50.72
N VAL A 150 24.52 -6.01 -50.36
CA VAL A 150 24.93 -4.91 -51.23
C VAL A 150 26.43 -4.98 -51.55
N GLY A 151 27.27 -5.35 -50.59
CA GLY A 151 28.69 -5.59 -50.82
C GLY A 151 28.95 -6.70 -51.84
N GLN A 152 28.21 -7.81 -51.76
CA GLN A 152 28.27 -8.88 -52.75
C GLN A 152 27.79 -8.41 -54.13
N GLU A 153 26.69 -7.66 -54.21
CA GLU A 153 26.20 -7.09 -55.48
C GLU A 153 27.27 -6.23 -56.15
N VAL A 154 27.99 -5.39 -55.39
CA VAL A 154 29.08 -4.56 -55.90
C VAL A 154 30.26 -5.40 -56.41
N LEU A 155 30.64 -6.46 -55.67
CA LEU A 155 31.69 -7.39 -56.12
C LEU A 155 31.29 -8.10 -57.42
N THR A 156 30.07 -8.64 -57.50
CA THR A 156 29.56 -9.30 -58.72
C THR A 156 29.42 -8.32 -59.88
N ALA A 157 29.02 -7.07 -59.64
CA ALA A 157 28.99 -6.02 -60.65
C ALA A 157 30.41 -5.72 -61.20
N TYR A 158 31.44 -5.79 -60.36
CA TYR A 158 32.83 -5.62 -60.79
C TYR A 158 33.35 -6.85 -61.56
N GLU A 159 33.01 -8.07 -61.12
CA GLU A 159 33.37 -9.31 -61.81
C GLU A 159 32.71 -9.44 -63.19
N SER A 160 31.48 -8.96 -63.33
CA SER A 160 30.75 -8.94 -64.61
C SER A 160 31.14 -7.79 -65.54
N MET A 161 31.94 -6.82 -65.08
CA MET A 161 32.57 -5.83 -65.95
C MET A 161 33.72 -6.48 -66.72
N ASP A 162 33.38 -7.18 -67.81
CA ASP A 162 34.37 -7.77 -68.72
C ASP A 162 35.34 -6.73 -69.29
N VAL A 163 36.56 -7.20 -69.61
CA VAL A 163 37.64 -6.42 -70.25
C VAL A 163 37.16 -5.70 -71.53
N SER A 164 36.14 -6.24 -72.21
CA SER A 164 35.47 -5.63 -73.36
C SER A 164 34.76 -4.29 -73.03
N THR A 165 34.19 -4.17 -71.84
CA THR A 165 33.52 -2.96 -71.34
C THR A 165 34.54 -1.86 -71.04
N VAL A 166 35.70 -2.21 -70.50
CA VAL A 166 36.82 -1.29 -70.25
C VAL A 166 37.42 -0.77 -71.57
N ILE A 167 37.52 -1.62 -72.59
CA ILE A 167 37.97 -1.23 -73.94
C ILE A 167 36.96 -0.28 -74.60
N ALA A 168 35.66 -0.54 -74.47
CA ALA A 168 34.60 0.35 -74.98
C ALA A 168 34.52 1.69 -74.21
N ALA A 169 34.81 1.70 -72.91
CA ALA A 169 34.80 2.90 -72.08
C ALA A 169 35.99 3.85 -72.34
N ARG A 170 37.10 3.37 -72.92
CA ARG A 170 38.25 4.20 -73.34
C ARG A 170 38.01 4.96 -74.66
N GLN A 171 36.88 4.77 -75.33
CA GLN A 171 36.52 5.53 -76.52
C GLN A 171 36.07 6.96 -76.13
N PRO A 172 36.59 8.03 -76.76
CA PRO A 172 36.39 9.42 -76.34
C PRO A 172 34.93 9.95 -76.44
N PHE A 173 33.98 9.16 -76.96
CA PHE A 173 32.57 9.52 -77.12
C PHE A 173 31.62 8.77 -76.17
N ALA A 174 32.13 8.03 -75.18
CA ALA A 174 31.33 7.24 -74.27
C ALA A 174 30.70 8.07 -73.13
N THR A 175 30.14 9.24 -73.41
CA THR A 175 29.43 10.07 -72.40
C THR A 175 28.30 9.29 -71.71
N LYS A 176 27.63 8.40 -72.45
CA LYS A 176 26.60 7.50 -71.92
C LYS A 176 27.13 6.46 -70.93
N SER A 177 28.39 6.02 -71.04
CA SER A 177 28.96 5.07 -70.07
C SER A 177 29.28 5.78 -68.76
N ARG A 178 29.87 6.98 -68.82
CA ARG A 178 30.11 7.83 -67.64
C ARG A 178 28.85 8.06 -66.81
N VAL A 179 27.74 8.46 -67.43
CA VAL A 179 26.45 8.68 -66.73
C VAL A 179 25.91 7.39 -66.10
N LYS A 180 26.05 6.24 -66.76
CA LYS A 180 25.66 4.95 -66.19
C LYS A 180 26.48 4.59 -64.95
N TYR A 181 27.79 4.83 -64.96
CA TYR A 181 28.63 4.60 -63.79
C TYR A 181 28.29 5.54 -62.63
N GLU A 182 27.98 6.80 -62.92
CA GLU A 182 27.49 7.76 -61.93
C GLU A 182 26.17 7.29 -61.29
N GLN A 183 25.23 6.80 -62.10
CA GLN A 183 23.94 6.29 -61.63
C GLN A 183 24.09 5.02 -60.77
N ILE A 184 24.97 4.11 -61.16
CA ILE A 184 25.29 2.90 -60.38
C ILE A 184 25.95 3.29 -59.05
N ALA A 185 26.88 4.25 -59.06
CA ALA A 185 27.51 4.75 -57.85
C ALA A 185 26.51 5.43 -56.90
N GLN A 186 25.55 6.19 -57.45
CA GLN A 186 24.46 6.79 -56.69
C GLN A 186 23.54 5.71 -56.07
N GLU A 187 23.09 4.73 -56.86
CA GLU A 187 22.21 3.66 -56.38
C GLU A 187 22.84 2.84 -55.25
N TYR A 188 24.13 2.48 -55.38
CA TYR A 188 24.84 1.80 -54.29
C TYR A 188 25.12 2.72 -53.10
N GLY A 189 25.37 4.01 -53.34
CA GLY A 189 25.48 5.02 -52.30
C GLY A 189 24.22 5.11 -51.44
N ASP A 190 23.05 5.13 -52.09
CA ASP A 190 21.74 5.16 -51.43
C ASP A 190 21.51 3.87 -50.62
N LYS A 191 21.77 2.69 -51.21
CA LYS A 191 21.65 1.39 -50.52
C LYS A 191 22.56 1.29 -49.28
N LEU A 192 23.80 1.77 -49.36
CA LEU A 192 24.72 1.83 -48.20
C LEU A 192 24.22 2.80 -47.14
N TYR A 193 23.71 3.96 -47.55
CA TYR A 193 23.19 4.97 -46.64
C TYR A 193 21.97 4.46 -45.87
N GLU A 194 21.02 3.84 -46.56
CA GLU A 194 19.85 3.19 -45.95
C GLU A 194 20.22 2.02 -45.02
N GLY A 195 21.27 1.26 -45.37
CA GLY A 195 21.79 0.15 -44.58
C GLY A 195 22.54 0.58 -43.32
N ARG A 196 22.84 1.87 -43.14
CA ARG A 196 23.60 2.35 -41.97
C ARG A 196 22.77 2.25 -40.70
N PHE A 197 23.33 1.62 -39.66
CA PHE A 197 22.69 1.57 -38.35
C PHE A 197 22.76 2.94 -37.65
N ASP A 198 21.61 3.39 -37.12
CA ASP A 198 21.52 4.59 -36.29
C ASP A 198 20.97 4.20 -34.91
N PRO A 199 21.76 4.32 -33.83
CA PRO A 199 21.31 3.97 -32.49
C PRO A 199 20.16 4.86 -31.97
N ARG A 200 19.94 6.04 -32.56
CA ARG A 200 18.83 6.94 -32.18
C ARG A 200 17.49 6.50 -32.75
N ALA A 201 17.49 5.73 -33.85
CA ALA A 201 16.27 5.21 -34.45
C ALA A 201 15.62 4.09 -33.61
N VAL A 202 16.39 3.44 -32.73
CA VAL A 202 15.91 2.35 -31.87
C VAL A 202 15.27 2.86 -30.57
N THR A 203 15.65 4.05 -30.12
CA THR A 203 15.13 4.66 -28.88
C THR A 203 13.93 5.57 -29.09
N ALA A 204 13.63 5.93 -30.34
CA ALA A 204 12.44 6.69 -30.67
C ALA A 204 11.19 5.79 -30.55
N PRO A 205 10.17 6.15 -29.73
CA PRO A 205 8.90 5.46 -29.78
C PRO A 205 8.31 5.66 -31.17
N THR A 206 8.00 4.57 -31.87
CA THR A 206 7.35 4.61 -33.18
C THR A 206 6.07 5.43 -33.04
N PRO A 207 5.94 6.59 -33.72
CA PRO A 207 4.66 7.29 -33.72
C PRO A 207 3.67 6.39 -34.43
N ALA A 208 2.54 6.09 -33.77
CA ALA A 208 1.43 5.41 -34.39
C ALA A 208 0.97 6.26 -35.59
N SER A 209 1.28 5.80 -36.80
CA SER A 209 0.80 6.40 -38.04
C SER A 209 -0.73 6.34 -38.04
N ALA A 210 -1.36 7.51 -38.04
CA ALA A 210 -2.79 7.66 -38.28
C ALA A 210 -3.13 7.09 -39.67
N PRO A 211 -4.30 6.46 -39.86
CA PRO A 211 -4.67 5.86 -41.13
C PRO A 211 -4.86 6.95 -42.20
N GLU A 212 -4.13 6.80 -43.31
CA GLU A 212 -4.31 7.60 -44.52
C GLU A 212 -5.77 7.47 -45.02
N ALA A 213 -6.45 8.61 -45.08
CA ALA A 213 -7.70 8.74 -45.79
C ALA A 213 -7.44 8.56 -47.30
N SER A 214 -7.80 7.39 -47.82
CA SER A 214 -7.83 7.09 -49.24
C SER A 214 -8.84 8.00 -49.94
N ALA A 215 -8.38 8.84 -50.86
CA ALA A 215 -9.24 9.44 -51.89
C ALA A 215 -9.11 8.61 -53.18
N PRO A 216 -10.21 8.12 -53.78
CA PRO A 216 -10.15 7.34 -55.00
C PRO A 216 -10.03 8.28 -56.20
N HIS A 217 -8.95 8.16 -56.98
CA HIS A 217 -8.96 8.75 -58.32
C HIS A 217 -9.74 7.84 -59.26
N ALA A 218 -10.90 8.36 -59.65
CA ALA A 218 -11.83 7.80 -60.60
C ALA A 218 -11.16 7.60 -61.97
N GLU A 219 -11.21 6.35 -62.41
CA GLU A 219 -11.08 5.89 -63.77
C GLU A 219 -12.17 6.57 -64.63
N ALA A 220 -11.78 7.20 -65.74
CA ALA A 220 -12.70 7.68 -66.77
C ALA A 220 -12.38 7.02 -68.13
N PRO A 221 -13.40 6.62 -68.90
CA PRO A 221 -13.28 5.57 -69.88
C PRO A 221 -13.02 6.09 -71.30
N LYS A 222 -12.74 5.12 -72.17
CA LYS A 222 -12.32 5.19 -73.57
C LYS A 222 -13.47 5.54 -74.55
N ALA A 223 -13.08 6.06 -75.72
CA ALA A 223 -13.73 5.97 -77.05
C ALA A 223 -14.73 7.09 -77.43
N PRO A 224 -15.14 7.26 -78.71
CA PRO A 224 -14.96 6.41 -79.90
C PRO A 224 -13.81 6.80 -80.85
#